data_AF-A0A5K7ZD12-F1
#
_entry.id   AF-A0A5K7ZD12-F1
#
_cell.length_a   1.000
_cell.length_b   1.000
_cell.length_c   1.000
_cell.angle_alpha   90.00
_cell.angle_beta   90.00
_cell.angle_gamma   90.00
#
_symmetry.space_group_name_H-M   'P 1'
#
loop_
_entity.id
_entity.type
_entity.pdbx_description
1 polymer ?
#
loop_
_entity_poly.entity_id
_entity_poly.type
_entity_poly.pdbx_seq_one_letter_code
_entity_poly.pdbx_strand_id
1 'polypeptide(L)'
;MTHSGFTLIEIIVTLTVAAILSVILVQFMGTSISRSVEPTLSLQEGMTLQGIFENMNADYKRLLLVDSTPLATFKSRVESGYYGTYTVSQSEYIEFDTSQSEVACTSSPSECRVLKVAISLGDHSLVELFTR
;
A
#
# COMPACT_ATOMS: atom_id res chain seq x y z
N MET A 1 -39.28 -58.21 16.83
CA MET A 1 -38.22 -57.18 16.77
C MET A 1 -37.74 -57.14 15.33
N THR A 2 -38.35 -56.34 14.47
CA THR A 2 -38.01 -56.29 13.05
C THR A 2 -36.83 -55.35 12.85
N HIS A 3 -35.70 -55.91 12.41
CA HIS A 3 -34.55 -55.16 11.93
C HIS A 3 -34.96 -54.36 10.70
N SER A 4 -35.11 -53.03 10.84
CA SER A 4 -35.16 -52.13 9.69
C SER A 4 -33.74 -51.98 9.15
N GLY A 5 -33.41 -52.75 8.11
CA GLY A 5 -32.17 -52.58 7.36
C GLY A 5 -32.27 -51.42 6.38
N PHE A 6 -31.15 -50.73 6.15
CA PHE A 6 -31.02 -49.70 5.12
C PHE A 6 -31.32 -50.31 3.73
N THR A 7 -32.09 -49.60 2.92
CA THR A 7 -32.32 -50.03 1.53
C THR A 7 -31.11 -49.68 0.66
N LEU A 8 -30.88 -50.47 -0.39
CA LEU A 8 -29.75 -50.26 -1.30
C LEU A 8 -29.81 -48.88 -1.97
N ILE A 9 -31.02 -48.41 -2.30
CA ILE A 9 -31.24 -47.08 -2.88
C ILE A 9 -30.91 -45.95 -1.88
N GLU A 10 -31.20 -46.13 -0.60
CA GLU A 10 -30.92 -45.15 0.44
C GLU A 10 -29.42 -44.96 0.68
N ILE A 11 -28.65 -46.05 0.61
CA ILE A 11 -27.18 -46.00 0.68
C ILE A 11 -26.60 -45.24 -0.53
N ILE A 12 -27.12 -45.49 -1.74
CA ILE A 12 -26.65 -44.79 -2.94
C ILE A 12 -26.96 -43.29 -2.85
N VAL A 13 -28.18 -42.93 -2.44
CA VAL A 13 -28.60 -41.52 -2.34
C VAL A 13 -27.82 -40.77 -1.25
N THR A 14 -27.56 -41.40 -0.10
CA THR A 14 -26.78 -40.75 0.97
C THR A 14 -25.32 -40.54 0.56
N LEU A 15 -24.70 -41.50 -0.14
CA LEU A 15 -23.34 -41.36 -0.67
C LEU A 15 -23.24 -40.27 -1.75
N THR A 16 -24.21 -40.17 -2.65
CA THR A 16 -24.19 -39.13 -3.70
C THR A 16 -24.37 -37.74 -3.10
N VAL A 17 -25.29 -37.57 -2.15
CA VAL A 17 -25.48 -36.31 -1.43
C VAL A 17 -24.23 -35.95 -0.63
N ALA A 18 -23.63 -36.90 0.09
CA ALA A 18 -22.40 -36.68 0.84
C ALA A 18 -21.22 -36.27 -0.05
N ALA A 19 -21.09 -36.88 -1.24
CA ALA A 19 -20.05 -36.53 -2.21
C ALA A 19 -20.22 -35.10 -2.75
N ILE A 20 -21.45 -34.71 -3.11
CA ILE A 20 -21.76 -33.36 -3.58
C ILE A 20 -21.45 -32.32 -2.48
N LEU A 21 -21.91 -32.57 -1.26
CA LEU A 21 -21.67 -31.66 -0.13
C LEU A 21 -20.18 -31.54 0.21
N SER A 22 -19.42 -32.63 0.11
CA SER A 22 -17.98 -32.63 0.37
C SER A 22 -17.22 -31.78 -0.65
N VAL A 23 -17.56 -31.87 -1.94
CA VAL A 23 -16.92 -31.07 -3.00
C VAL A 23 -17.20 -29.58 -2.79
N ILE A 24 -18.45 -29.23 -2.48
CA ILE A 24 -18.86 -27.85 -2.18
C ILE A 24 -18.05 -27.33 -0.98
N LEU A 25 -17.97 -28.10 0.11
CA LEU A 25 -17.25 -27.72 1.33
C LEU A 25 -15.76 -27.47 1.06
N VAL A 26 -15.09 -28.34 0.30
CA VAL A 26 -13.67 -28.17 -0.08
C VAL A 26 -13.46 -26.89 -0.91
N GLN A 27 -14.36 -26.59 -1.84
CA GLN A 27 -14.26 -25.38 -2.68
C GLN A 27 -14.48 -24.10 -1.87
N PHE A 28 -15.42 -24.09 -0.93
CA PHE A 28 -15.65 -22.94 -0.05
C PHE A 28 -14.49 -22.72 0.94
N MET A 29 -13.97 -23.78 1.56
CA MET A 29 -12.83 -23.65 2.49
C MET A 29 -11.53 -23.27 1.77
N GLY A 30 -11.26 -23.86 0.59
CA GLY A 30 -10.05 -23.57 -0.18
C GLY A 30 -9.98 -22.14 -0.72
N THR A 31 -11.12 -21.55 -1.08
CA THR A 31 -11.18 -20.15 -1.59
C THR A 31 -11.23 -19.11 -0.48
N SER A 32 -11.84 -19.43 0.66
CA SER A 32 -11.97 -18.50 1.78
C SER A 32 -10.67 -18.32 2.57
N ILE A 33 -9.86 -19.38 2.72
CA ILE A 33 -8.60 -19.33 3.48
C ILE A 33 -7.51 -18.54 2.72
N SER A 34 -7.40 -18.71 1.41
CA SER A 34 -6.34 -18.06 0.61
C SER A 34 -6.52 -16.54 0.48
N ARG A 35 -7.77 -16.04 0.53
CA ARG A 35 -8.07 -14.62 0.32
C ARG A 35 -8.01 -13.75 1.58
N SER A 36 -7.79 -14.35 2.76
CA SER A 36 -7.75 -13.60 4.03
C SER A 36 -6.41 -12.92 4.31
N VAL A 37 -5.30 -13.39 3.71
CA VAL A 37 -3.96 -12.88 4.00
C VAL A 37 -3.62 -11.65 3.16
N GLU A 38 -4.07 -11.62 1.91
CA GLU A 38 -3.91 -10.50 0.97
C GLU A 38 -4.37 -9.14 1.55
N PRO A 39 -5.59 -8.99 2.11
CA PRO A 39 -6.01 -7.71 2.67
C PRO A 39 -5.18 -7.30 3.89
N THR A 40 -4.71 -8.25 4.70
CA THR A 40 -3.90 -7.92 5.88
C THR A 40 -2.51 -7.40 5.52
N LEU A 41 -1.87 -7.99 4.51
CA LEU A 41 -0.58 -7.54 4.01
C LEU A 41 -0.67 -6.18 3.34
N SER A 42 -1.69 -5.98 2.49
CA SER A 42 -1.96 -4.70 1.84
C SER A 42 -2.23 -3.57 2.85
N LEU A 43 -2.99 -3.84 3.91
CA LEU A 43 -3.20 -2.87 4.99
C LEU A 43 -1.91 -2.56 5.75
N GLN A 44 -1.07 -3.57 6.01
CA GLN A 44 0.20 -3.37 6.69
C GLN A 44 1.15 -2.49 5.87
N GLU A 45 1.26 -2.75 4.57
CA GLU A 45 2.07 -1.96 3.64
C GLU A 45 1.59 -0.50 3.57
N GLY A 46 0.27 -0.29 3.46
CA GLY A 46 -0.35 1.04 3.49
C GLY A 46 -0.10 1.80 4.79
N MET A 47 -0.26 1.16 5.95
CA MET A 47 0.02 1.77 7.25
C MET A 47 1.51 2.11 7.43
N THR A 48 2.39 1.26 6.90
CA THR A 48 3.85 1.50 6.95
C THR A 48 4.22 2.72 6.12
N LEU A 49 3.69 2.84 4.90
CA LEU A 49 3.87 4.04 4.06
C LEU A 49 3.35 5.30 4.75
N GLN A 50 2.18 5.23 5.37
CA GLN A 50 1.61 6.36 6.11
C GLN A 50 2.52 6.79 7.27
N GLY A 51 3.05 5.85 8.05
CA GLY A 51 4.00 6.14 9.14
C GLY A 51 5.31 6.74 8.64
N ILE A 52 5.81 6.32 7.47
CA ILE A 52 6.98 6.93 6.84
C ILE A 52 6.70 8.39 6.47
N PHE A 53 5.53 8.69 5.90
CA PHE A 53 5.15 10.08 5.58
C PHE A 53 4.95 10.95 6.82
N GLU A 54 4.42 10.41 7.91
CA GLU A 54 4.35 11.14 9.18
C GLU A 54 5.75 11.53 9.69
N ASN A 55 6.71 10.62 9.60
CA ASN A 55 8.11 10.90 9.95
C ASN A 55 8.73 11.93 9.01
N MET A 56 8.47 11.83 7.70
CA MET A 56 8.91 12.82 6.71
C MET A 56 8.36 14.20 7.02
N ASN A 57 7.05 14.32 7.29
CA ASN A 57 6.40 15.59 7.57
C ASN A 57 6.86 16.19 8.90
N ALA A 58 7.03 15.36 9.95
CA ALA A 58 7.58 15.80 11.22
C ALA A 58 9.00 16.34 11.08
N ASP A 59 9.87 15.64 10.35
CA ASP A 59 11.24 16.10 10.11
C ASP A 59 11.28 17.32 9.19
N TYR A 60 10.45 17.39 8.16
CA TYR A 60 10.35 18.56 7.29
C TYR A 60 9.92 19.80 8.06
N LYS A 61 8.89 19.70 8.92
CA LYS A 61 8.49 20.78 9.82
C LYS A 61 9.61 21.22 10.75
N ARG A 62 10.42 20.29 11.24
CA ARG A 62 11.61 20.61 12.03
C ARG A 62 12.65 21.34 11.18
N LEU A 63 12.94 20.86 9.97
CA LEU A 63 13.89 21.47 9.03
C LEU A 63 13.51 22.91 8.70
N LEU A 64 12.22 23.21 8.52
CA LEU A 64 11.73 24.59 8.30
C LEU A 64 12.16 25.57 9.41
N LEU A 65 12.41 25.09 10.62
CA LEU A 65 12.79 25.92 11.78
C LEU A 65 14.30 26.01 12.00
N VAL A 66 15.07 25.00 11.57
CA VAL A 66 16.49 24.84 11.95
C VAL A 66 17.46 24.90 10.78
N ASP A 67 16.98 24.72 9.55
CA ASP A 67 17.80 24.62 8.35
C ASP A 67 17.60 25.86 7.45
N SER A 68 18.68 26.35 6.85
CA SER A 68 18.62 27.45 5.88
C SER A 68 18.03 27.03 4.53
N THR A 69 18.10 25.74 4.20
CA THR A 69 17.69 25.12 2.94
C THR A 69 16.85 23.86 3.19
N PRO A 70 15.69 23.98 3.85
CA PRO A 70 14.92 22.85 4.37
C PRO A 70 14.49 21.86 3.29
N LEU A 71 14.02 22.34 2.13
CA LEU A 71 13.62 21.51 1.00
C LEU A 71 14.79 20.70 0.41
N ALA A 72 15.98 21.28 0.30
CA ALA A 72 17.15 20.59 -0.26
C ALA A 72 17.66 19.50 0.69
N THR A 73 17.76 19.82 1.98
CA THR A 73 18.12 18.84 3.01
C THR A 73 17.10 17.70 3.08
N PHE A 74 15.81 18.04 3.05
CA PHE A 74 14.73 17.05 3.05
C PHE A 74 14.79 16.14 1.82
N LYS A 75 14.95 16.72 0.62
CA LYS A 75 15.09 15.95 -0.63
C LYS A 75 16.21 14.91 -0.53
N SER A 76 17.40 15.33 -0.08
CA SER A 76 18.54 14.43 0.09
C SER A 76 18.26 13.30 1.08
N ARG A 77 17.55 13.58 2.18
CA ARG A 77 17.15 12.56 3.16
C ARG A 77 16.18 11.54 2.55
N VAL A 78 15.19 12.01 1.80
CA VAL A 78 14.24 11.14 1.08
C VAL A 78 14.99 10.21 0.14
N GLU A 79 15.89 10.72 -0.70
CA GLU A 79 16.66 9.95 -1.67
C GLU A 79 17.64 8.97 -1.03
N SER A 80 18.16 9.31 0.16
CA SER A 80 19.06 8.43 0.91
C SER A 80 18.38 7.29 1.68
N GLY A 81 17.04 7.26 1.73
CA GLY A 81 16.30 6.28 2.52
C GLY A 81 16.29 6.57 4.03
N TYR A 82 16.47 7.83 4.44
CA TYR A 82 16.60 8.22 5.85
C TYR A 82 15.39 7.83 6.73
N TYR A 83 14.20 7.74 6.13
CA TYR A 83 12.94 7.52 6.85
C TYR A 83 12.52 6.04 6.94
N GLY A 84 13.36 5.10 6.49
CA GLY A 84 13.10 3.67 6.54
C GLY A 84 13.22 2.99 5.18
N THR A 85 12.60 1.81 5.06
CA THR A 85 12.64 1.00 3.84
C THR A 85 11.47 1.37 2.92
N TYR A 86 11.78 2.04 1.82
CA TYR A 86 10.84 2.38 0.74
C TYR A 86 11.62 2.60 -0.55
N THR A 87 10.92 2.61 -1.69
CA THR A 87 11.50 3.02 -2.97
C THR A 87 11.02 4.41 -3.34
N VAL A 88 11.95 5.28 -3.76
CA VAL A 88 11.61 6.63 -4.26
C VAL A 88 11.20 6.51 -5.71
N SER A 89 9.91 6.76 -5.99
CA SER A 89 9.37 6.78 -7.35
C SER A 89 9.54 8.15 -8.02
N GLN A 90 9.38 9.23 -7.26
CA GLN A 90 9.62 10.61 -7.72
C GLN A 90 10.18 11.45 -6.57
N SER A 91 11.15 12.31 -6.89
CA SER A 91 11.70 13.31 -5.98
C SER A 91 12.16 14.48 -6.83
N GLU A 92 11.23 15.34 -7.22
CA GLU A 92 11.49 16.40 -8.21
C GLU A 92 10.92 17.72 -7.73
N TYR A 93 11.62 18.79 -8.04
CA TYR A 93 11.09 20.13 -7.85
C TYR A 93 10.12 20.44 -8.98
N ILE A 94 8.94 20.92 -8.64
CA ILE A 94 7.90 21.27 -9.61
C ILE A 94 7.52 22.74 -9.50
N GLU A 95 7.00 23.28 -10.59
CA GLU A 95 6.33 24.57 -10.65
C GLU A 95 5.06 24.45 -11.51
N PHE A 96 4.14 25.40 -11.36
CA PHE A 96 2.95 25.46 -12.19
C PHE A 96 3.11 26.62 -13.18
N ASP A 97 3.01 26.31 -14.48
CA ASP A 97 3.14 27.30 -15.54
C ASP A 97 1.92 28.27 -15.60
N THR A 98 1.96 29.22 -16.54
CA THR A 98 0.85 30.17 -16.76
C THR A 98 -0.46 29.50 -17.19
N SER A 99 -0.40 28.24 -17.63
CA SER A 99 -1.54 27.41 -18.00
C SER A 99 -1.98 26.48 -16.86
N GLN A 100 -1.41 26.62 -15.65
CA GLN A 100 -1.65 25.79 -14.47
C GLN A 100 -1.24 24.32 -14.66
N SER A 101 -0.33 24.05 -15.59
CA SER A 101 0.22 22.71 -15.79
C SER A 101 1.43 22.49 -14.88
N GLU A 102 1.52 21.29 -14.30
CA GLU A 102 2.72 20.87 -13.55
C GLU A 102 3.88 20.71 -14.54
N VAL A 103 4.96 21.45 -14.30
CA VAL A 103 6.21 21.37 -15.06
C VAL A 103 7.39 21.24 -14.10
N ALA A 104 8.52 20.71 -14.59
CA ALA A 104 9.73 20.65 -13.79
C ALA A 104 10.20 22.07 -13.46
N CYS A 105 10.60 22.30 -12.21
CA CYS A 105 11.17 23.58 -11.80
C CYS A 105 12.49 23.80 -12.53
N THR A 106 12.55 24.85 -13.35
CA THR A 106 13.76 25.20 -14.13
C THR A 106 14.68 26.19 -13.44
N SER A 107 14.21 26.77 -12.33
CA SER A 107 14.97 27.71 -11.50
C SER A 107 16.05 27.02 -10.67
N SER A 108 16.89 27.80 -9.99
CA SER A 108 17.85 27.22 -9.05
C SER A 108 17.12 26.46 -7.93
N PRO A 109 17.70 25.38 -7.35
CA PRO A 109 17.06 24.60 -6.27
C PRO A 109 16.64 25.44 -5.05
N SER A 110 17.30 26.58 -4.83
CA SER A 110 16.97 27.57 -3.79
C SER A 110 15.71 28.39 -4.08
N GLU A 111 15.30 28.48 -5.34
CA GLU A 111 14.12 29.22 -5.80
C GLU A 111 12.91 28.32 -6.01
N CYS A 112 13.13 27.02 -6.21
CA CYS A 112 12.06 26.04 -6.28
C CYS A 112 11.33 25.91 -4.94
N ARG A 113 10.03 26.20 -4.94
CA ARG A 113 9.21 26.28 -3.72
C ARG A 113 8.43 25.02 -3.40
N VAL A 114 8.29 24.12 -4.37
CA VAL A 114 7.49 22.90 -4.25
C VAL A 114 8.37 21.71 -4.61
N LEU A 115 8.46 20.75 -3.69
CA LEU A 115 9.08 19.46 -3.91
C LEU A 115 7.98 18.40 -3.93
N LYS A 116 7.89 17.66 -5.03
CA LYS A 116 7.02 16.50 -5.18
C LYS A 116 7.78 15.25 -4.78
N VAL A 117 7.25 14.54 -3.79
CA VAL A 117 7.83 13.28 -3.30
C VAL A 117 6.82 12.18 -3.49
N ALA A 118 7.21 11.13 -4.20
CA ALA A 118 6.45 9.89 -4.34
C ALA A 118 7.31 8.72 -3.85
N ILE A 119 6.79 7.96 -2.89
CA ILE A 119 7.42 6.72 -2.42
C ILE A 119 6.47 5.55 -2.57
N SER A 120 7.04 4.35 -2.67
CA SER A 120 6.28 3.11 -2.81
C SER A 120 6.87 1.99 -1.95
N LEU A 121 6.00 1.06 -1.57
CA LEU A 121 6.29 -0.16 -0.83
C LEU A 121 5.31 -1.23 -1.30
N GLY A 122 5.82 -2.33 -1.84
CA GLY A 122 4.98 -3.34 -2.49
C GLY A 122 4.20 -2.74 -3.68
N ASP A 123 2.89 -2.97 -3.70
CA ASP A 123 1.98 -2.44 -4.73
C ASP A 123 1.36 -1.08 -4.34
N HIS A 124 1.78 -0.51 -3.21
CA HIS A 124 1.26 0.76 -2.70
C HIS A 124 2.22 1.91 -2.98
N SER A 125 1.68 3.05 -3.40
CA SER A 125 2.42 4.31 -3.56
C SER A 125 1.66 5.47 -2.95
N LEU A 126 2.40 6.46 -2.43
CA LEU A 126 1.82 7.68 -1.89
C LEU A 126 2.68 8.87 -2.33
N VAL A 127 1.99 9.95 -2.70
CA VAL A 127 2.58 11.19 -3.22
C VAL A 127 2.17 12.34 -2.32
N GLU A 128 3.13 13.15 -1.89
CA GLU A 128 2.89 14.39 -1.15
C GLU A 128 3.71 15.53 -1.75
N LEU A 129 3.18 16.75 -1.60
CA LEU A 129 3.85 17.98 -1.98
C LEU A 129 4.36 18.69 -0.73
N PHE A 130 5.65 19.00 -0.71
CA PHE A 130 6.29 19.76 0.35
C PHE A 130 6.62 21.15 -0.15
N THR A 131 6.17 22.17 0.58
CA THR A 131 6.38 23.57 0.19
C THR A 131 7.14 24.34 1.25
N ARG A 132 7.87 25.35 0.82
CA ARG A 132 8.48 26.34 1.74
C ARG A 132 7.44 27.32 2.26
#